data_AF-A0A2K8MGN6-F1
#
_entry.id   AF-A0A2K8MGN6-F1
#
_cell.length_a   1.000
_cell.length_b   1.000
_cell.length_c   1.000
_cell.angle_alpha   90.00
_cell.angle_beta   90.00
_cell.angle_gamma   90.00
#
_symmetry.space_group_name_H-M   'P 1'
#
loop_
_entity.id
_entity.type
_entity.pdbx_description
1 polymer ?
#
loop_
_entity_poly.entity_id
_entity_poly.type
_entity_poly.pdbx_seq_one_letter_code
_entity_poly.pdbx_strand_id
1 'polypeptide(L)'
;MVDPIGNKAGVVADRRIAPVAAAAPVEAARPVANAAPVESTAVQLSGAMAAKPPVDVERVAKIRKAIEDGKFPIYPTTIADRLLALKLEWSPNDPA
;
A
#
# COMPACT_ATOMS: atom_id res chain seq x y z
N MET A 1 39.94 -41.63 12.69
CA MET A 1 39.60 -41.46 14.12
C MET A 1 39.83 -39.98 14.43
N VAL A 2 38.78 -39.19 14.66
CA VAL A 2 38.89 -37.74 14.89
C VAL A 2 38.43 -37.47 16.31
N ASP A 3 39.29 -36.89 17.15
CA ASP A 3 38.97 -36.54 18.53
C ASP A 3 37.97 -35.36 18.57
N PRO A 4 37.00 -35.36 19.49
CA PRO A 4 36.12 -34.23 19.65
C PRO A 4 36.89 -33.04 20.22
N ILE A 5 36.75 -31.87 19.59
CA ILE A 5 37.13 -30.58 20.19
C ILE A 5 36.06 -30.24 21.24
N GLY A 6 36.13 -30.97 22.36
CA GLY A 6 35.46 -30.58 23.59
C GLY A 6 36.15 -29.33 24.13
N ASN A 7 35.34 -28.34 24.47
CA ASN A 7 35.70 -27.13 25.21
C ASN A 7 36.50 -27.48 26.47
N LYS A 8 37.83 -27.51 26.35
CA LYS A 8 38.71 -27.54 27.52
C LYS A 8 38.45 -26.25 28.29
N ALA A 9 37.83 -26.38 29.47
CA ALA A 9 37.75 -25.35 30.48
C ALA A 9 39.16 -25.07 31.03
N GLY A 10 40.02 -24.53 30.16
CA GLY A 10 41.34 -24.06 30.48
C GLY A 10 41.24 -22.62 30.94
N VAL A 11 41.31 -22.42 32.25
CA VAL A 11 41.91 -21.25 32.90
C VAL A 11 41.44 -19.89 32.35
N VAL A 12 40.19 -19.53 32.64
CA VAL A 12 39.82 -18.10 32.79
C VAL A 12 39.85 -17.80 34.28
N ALA A 13 41.05 -17.78 34.85
CA ALA A 13 41.27 -17.13 36.13
C ALA A 13 41.18 -15.62 35.86
N ASP A 14 40.16 -14.99 36.44
CA ASP A 14 39.98 -13.52 36.49
C ASP A 14 39.21 -12.84 35.35
N ARG A 15 38.04 -13.41 34.98
CA ARG A 15 36.95 -12.57 34.46
C ARG A 15 35.86 -12.44 35.52
N ARG A 16 36.06 -11.51 36.46
CA ARG A 16 35.01 -11.09 37.40
C ARG A 16 33.88 -10.46 36.59
N ILE A 17 32.80 -11.21 36.41
CA ILE A 17 31.55 -10.67 35.86
C ILE A 17 30.94 -9.84 36.98
N ALA A 18 31.06 -8.52 36.88
CA ALA A 18 30.34 -7.61 37.77
C ALA A 18 28.83 -7.75 37.49
N PRO A 19 27.97 -7.83 38.52
CA PRO A 19 26.53 -7.87 38.32
C PRO A 19 26.07 -6.55 37.71
N VAL A 20 25.31 -6.61 36.61
CA VAL A 20 24.65 -5.46 36.01
C VAL A 20 23.41 -5.11 36.85
N ALA A 21 23.25 -3.84 37.21
CA ALA A 21 22.09 -3.37 37.95
C ALA A 21 20.80 -3.56 37.14
N ALA A 22 19.71 -3.90 37.82
CA ALA A 22 18.40 -4.07 37.18
C ALA A 22 17.93 -2.74 36.57
N ALA A 23 17.41 -2.80 35.34
CA ALA A 23 16.81 -1.64 34.68
C ALA A 23 15.55 -1.19 35.45
N ALA A 24 15.37 0.13 35.56
CA ALA A 24 14.20 0.72 36.20
C ALA A 24 12.90 0.30 35.49
N PRO A 25 11.79 0.13 36.21
CA PRO A 25 10.51 -0.22 35.60
C PRO A 25 10.06 0.89 34.65
N VAL A 26 9.65 0.49 33.45
CA VAL A 26 9.07 1.40 32.45
C VAL A 26 7.65 1.76 32.91
N GLU A 27 7.36 3.06 32.95
CA GLU A 27 6.02 3.56 33.31
C GLU A 27 4.98 3.01 32.33
N ALA A 28 3.88 2.48 32.88
CA ALA A 28 2.80 1.92 32.08
C ALA A 28 2.11 3.04 31.28
N ALA A 29 1.96 2.83 29.97
CA ALA A 29 1.25 3.76 29.10
C ALA A 29 -0.20 3.96 29.60
N ARG A 30 -0.59 5.21 29.78
CA ARG A 30 -1.96 5.56 30.19
C ARG A 30 -2.94 5.15 29.09
N PRO A 31 -4.11 4.58 29.45
CA PRO A 31 -5.13 4.27 28.46
C PRO A 31 -5.64 5.58 27.85
N VAL A 32 -5.52 5.70 26.53
CA VAL A 32 -6.06 6.83 25.78
C VAL A 32 -7.57 6.64 25.72
N ALA A 33 -8.32 7.32 26.60
CA ALA A 33 -9.76 7.36 26.50
C ALA A 33 -10.14 8.14 25.22
N ASN A 34 -10.89 7.47 24.34
CA ASN A 34 -11.32 7.95 23.02
C ASN A 34 -10.20 8.19 22.00
N ALA A 35 -9.57 7.11 21.53
CA ALA A 35 -9.11 7.11 20.15
C ALA A 35 -10.35 7.14 19.24
N ALA A 36 -10.58 8.27 18.55
CA ALA A 36 -11.46 8.25 17.39
C ALA A 36 -10.96 7.13 16.45
N PRO A 37 -11.87 6.40 15.76
CA PRO A 37 -11.42 5.37 14.82
C PRO A 37 -10.47 6.05 13.84
N VAL A 38 -9.21 5.61 13.85
CA VAL A 38 -8.24 6.01 12.85
C VAL A 38 -8.69 5.30 11.59
N GLU A 39 -9.59 5.95 10.86
CA GLU A 39 -10.05 5.47 9.56
C GLU A 39 -8.81 5.26 8.71
N SER A 40 -8.62 4.02 8.25
CA SER A 40 -7.52 3.71 7.34
C SER A 40 -7.60 4.61 6.12
N THR A 41 -6.45 5.02 5.58
CA THR A 41 -6.36 5.83 4.37
C THR A 41 -7.15 5.24 3.21
N ALA A 42 -7.29 3.90 3.16
CA ALA A 42 -8.11 3.19 2.21
C ALA A 42 -9.62 3.50 2.35
N VAL A 43 -10.15 3.59 3.57
CA VAL A 43 -11.58 3.93 3.79
C VAL A 43 -11.84 5.38 3.41
N GLN A 44 -10.93 6.30 3.74
CA GLN A 44 -11.03 7.71 3.36
C GLN A 44 -10.99 7.89 1.82
N LEU A 45 -10.10 7.16 1.13
CA LEU A 45 -10.03 7.15 -0.33
C LEU A 45 -11.29 6.58 -0.97
N SER A 46 -11.83 5.49 -0.41
CA SER A 46 -13.09 4.89 -0.89
C SER A 46 -14.28 5.84 -0.75
N GLY A 47 -14.36 6.58 0.37
CA GLY A 47 -15.39 7.60 0.59
C GLY A 47 -15.24 8.80 -0.36
N ALA A 48 -14.01 9.23 -0.63
CA ALA A 48 -13.74 10.31 -1.58
C ALA A 48 -14.09 9.92 -3.04
N MET A 49 -13.81 8.67 -3.43
CA MET A 49 -14.20 8.12 -4.74
C MET A 49 -15.71 7.89 -4.86
N ALA A 50 -16.41 7.63 -3.74
CA ALA A 50 -17.87 7.51 -3.73
C ALA A 50 -18.58 8.88 -3.79
N ALA A 51 -17.94 9.95 -3.30
CA ALA A 51 -18.53 11.29 -3.23
C ALA A 51 -18.58 12.02 -4.59
N LYS A 52 -17.69 11.68 -5.52
CA LYS A 52 -17.68 12.23 -6.88
C LYS A 52 -17.45 11.09 -7.86
N PRO A 53 -18.31 10.92 -8.88
CA PRO A 53 -18.04 9.93 -9.89
C PRO A 53 -16.68 10.26 -10.53
N PRO A 54 -15.79 9.27 -10.75
CA PRO A 54 -14.44 9.49 -11.30
C PRO A 54 -14.48 9.79 -12.81
N VAL A 55 -15.42 10.65 -13.22
CA VAL A 55 -15.69 11.00 -14.62
C VAL A 55 -15.70 12.52 -14.76
N ASP A 56 -15.07 12.99 -15.82
CA ASP A 56 -15.10 14.39 -16.20
C ASP A 56 -16.38 14.68 -17.00
N VAL A 57 -17.33 15.35 -16.35
CA VAL A 57 -18.66 15.66 -16.91
C VAL A 57 -18.56 16.63 -18.10
N GLU A 58 -17.66 17.60 -18.04
CA GLU A 58 -17.47 18.58 -19.12
C GLU A 58 -16.91 17.89 -20.37
N ARG A 59 -15.94 16.99 -20.18
CA ARG A 59 -15.39 16.17 -21.25
C ARG A 59 -16.47 15.30 -21.89
N VAL A 60 -17.34 14.67 -21.09
CA VAL A 60 -18.44 13.84 -21.62
C VAL A 60 -19.40 14.68 -22.46
N ALA A 61 -19.75 15.89 -22.00
CA ALA A 61 -20.63 16.79 -22.75
C ALA A 61 -20.01 17.21 -24.09
N LYS A 62 -18.72 17.55 -24.11
CA LYS A 62 -17.98 17.91 -25.33
C LYS A 62 -17.92 16.77 -26.33
N ILE A 63 -17.61 15.55 -25.87
CA ILE A 63 -17.55 14.36 -26.73
C ILE A 63 -18.94 14.06 -27.32
N ARG A 64 -20.01 14.13 -26.51
CA ARG A 64 -21.38 13.92 -26.97
C ARG A 64 -21.75 14.88 -28.10
N LYS A 65 -21.48 16.17 -27.92
CA LYS A 65 -21.71 17.18 -28.97
C LYS A 65 -20.90 16.89 -30.24
N ALA A 66 -19.64 16.48 -30.12
CA ALA A 66 -18.82 16.14 -31.28
C ALA A 66 -19.34 14.91 -32.05
N ILE A 67 -19.96 13.95 -31.36
CA ILE A 67 -20.62 12.79 -31.99
C ILE A 67 -21.89 13.24 -32.71
N GLU A 68 -22.73 14.05 -32.08
CA GLU A 68 -23.95 14.63 -32.68
C GLU A 68 -23.61 15.44 -33.95
N ASP A 69 -22.55 16.25 -33.90
CA ASP A 69 -22.05 17.04 -35.03
C ASP A 69 -21.35 16.20 -36.12
N GLY A 70 -21.17 14.89 -35.92
CA GLY A 70 -20.44 13.99 -36.84
C GLY A 70 -18.94 14.27 -36.95
N LYS A 71 -18.37 15.04 -36.03
CA LYS A 71 -16.94 15.46 -36.02
C LYS A 71 -16.05 14.54 -35.19
N PHE A 72 -16.65 13.62 -34.43
CA PHE A 72 -15.91 12.64 -33.66
C PHE A 72 -15.60 11.42 -34.54
N PRO A 73 -14.32 11.16 -34.89
CA PRO A 73 -13.97 10.04 -35.74
C PRO A 73 -14.15 8.72 -34.98
N ILE A 74 -14.87 7.77 -35.59
CA ILE A 74 -15.11 6.44 -35.03
C ILE A 74 -14.28 5.42 -35.82
N TYR A 75 -13.31 4.78 -35.16
CA TYR A 75 -12.45 3.76 -35.75
C TYR A 75 -12.81 2.38 -35.17
N PRO A 76 -13.23 1.41 -36.01
CA PRO A 76 -13.57 0.05 -35.54
C PRO A 76 -12.44 -0.64 -34.78
N THR A 77 -11.19 -0.41 -35.16
CA THR A 77 -9.99 -0.95 -34.50
C THR A 77 -9.86 -0.45 -33.07
N THR A 78 -9.98 0.86 -32.86
CA THR A 78 -9.91 1.46 -31.52
C THR A 78 -11.03 0.98 -30.60
N ILE A 79 -12.21 0.69 -31.15
CA ILE A 79 -13.31 0.10 -30.38
C ILE A 79 -12.93 -1.33 -29.95
N ALA A 80 -12.44 -2.14 -30.87
CA ALA A 80 -12.02 -3.52 -30.58
C ALA A 80 -10.93 -3.55 -29.48
N ASP A 81 -9.93 -2.68 -29.57
CA ASP A 81 -8.86 -2.58 -28.58
C ASP A 81 -9.40 -2.20 -27.19
N ARG A 82 -10.37 -1.27 -27.14
CA ARG A 82 -11.03 -0.85 -25.89
C ARG A 82 -11.86 -1.97 -25.26
N LEU A 83 -12.55 -2.76 -26.09
CA LEU A 83 -13.31 -3.93 -25.62
C LEU A 83 -12.39 -5.04 -25.11
N LEU A 84 -11.27 -5.27 -25.78
CA LEU A 84 -10.25 -6.22 -25.32
C LEU A 84 -9.59 -5.77 -24.01
N ALA A 85 -9.24 -4.49 -23.90
CA ALA A 85 -8.68 -3.91 -22.69
C ALA A 85 -9.64 -4.08 -21.50
N LEU A 86 -10.94 -3.81 -21.70
CA LEU A 86 -11.97 -4.03 -20.69
C LEU A 86 -12.08 -5.52 -20.29
N LYS A 87 -12.04 -6.43 -21.26
CA LYS A 87 -12.09 -7.88 -21.00
C LYS A 87 -10.90 -8.39 -20.20
N LEU A 88 -9.74 -7.78 -20.40
CA LEU A 88 -8.48 -8.16 -19.75
C LEU A 88 -8.17 -7.33 -18.48
N GLU A 89 -9.11 -6.48 -18.04
CA GLU A 89 -8.93 -5.52 -16.93
C GLU A 89 -7.68 -4.64 -17.09
N TRP A 90 -7.27 -4.40 -18.34
CA TRP A 90 -6.08 -3.65 -18.65
C TRP A 90 -6.43 -2.17 -18.85
N SER A 91 -5.75 -1.28 -18.13
CA SER A 91 -5.81 0.17 -18.33
C SER A 91 -4.69 0.62 -19.27
N PRO A 92 -4.97 1.10 -20.50
CA PRO A 92 -3.92 1.52 -21.44
C PRO A 92 -3.17 2.80 -21.02
N ASN A 93 -3.69 3.52 -20.01
CA ASN A 93 -3.18 4.83 -19.57
C ASN A 93 -2.57 4.78 -18.16
N ASP A 94 -2.23 3.60 -17.65
CA ASP A 94 -1.55 3.48 -16.35
C ASP A 94 -0.10 4.00 -16.50
N PRO A 95 0.36 4.96 -15.67
CA PRO A 95 1.77 5.36 -15.67
C PRO A 95 2.64 4.17 -15.23
N ALA A 96 3.71 3.89 -16.00
CA ALA A 96 4.68 2.84 -15.72
C ALA A 96 5.49 3.09 -14.44
#